data_AF-A0A3C0V8S8-F1
#
_entry.id   AF-A0A3C0V8S8-F1
#
_cell.length_a   1.000
_cell.length_b   1.000
_cell.length_c   1.000
_cell.angle_alpha   90.00
_cell.angle_beta   90.00
_cell.angle_gamma   90.00
#
_symmetry.space_group_name_H-M   'P 1'
#
loop_
_entity.id
_entity.type
_entity.pdbx_description
1 polymer ?
#
loop_
_entity_poly.entity_id
_entity_poly.type
_entity_poly.pdbx_seq_one_letter_code
_entity_poly.pdbx_strand_id
1 'polypeptide(L)'
;MVSPELAAGAAASVLSRGAHAVYLFNYFQSGNVGWSRPVYLKTLAAMASLDTLGPLPRSTAITYRDIVAPGESYTAPLPATGKELSLRLTAVPAGDARRPCEIRIEIASRTDGARTVPLVSANGRPCTFLKEEAADGARRIVWQAPSEAIGADGACTLRIASAAENP
;
A
#
# COMPACT_ATOMS: atom_id res chain seq x y z
N MET A 1 3.85 -12.93 -2.00
CA MET A 1 5.31 -12.72 -2.05
C MET A 1 5.60 -11.25 -2.29
N VAL A 2 6.69 -10.71 -1.73
CA VAL A 2 7.02 -9.28 -1.83
C VAL A 2 7.58 -8.94 -3.22
N SER A 3 6.97 -7.98 -3.90
CA SER A 3 7.46 -7.47 -5.20
C SER A 3 8.60 -6.45 -5.00
N PRO A 4 9.39 -6.14 -6.04
CA PRO A 4 10.40 -5.08 -5.97
C PRO A 4 9.84 -3.72 -5.53
N GLU A 5 8.62 -3.38 -5.96
CA GLU A 5 7.97 -2.12 -5.57
C GLU A 5 7.57 -2.09 -4.09
N LEU A 6 7.06 -3.21 -3.57
CA LEU A 6 6.72 -3.35 -2.15
C LEU A 6 7.98 -3.28 -1.28
N ALA A 7 9.08 -3.88 -1.75
CA ALA A 7 10.37 -3.83 -1.08
C ALA A 7 10.91 -2.39 -1.01
N ALA A 8 10.90 -1.69 -2.14
CA ALA A 8 11.36 -0.31 -2.23
C ALA A 8 10.48 0.64 -1.39
N GLY A 9 9.16 0.43 -1.37
CA GLY A 9 8.24 1.19 -0.50
C GLY A 9 8.48 0.95 0.99
N ALA A 10 8.68 -0.30 1.40
CA ALA A 10 8.99 -0.64 2.80
C ALA A 10 10.33 -0.04 3.25
N ALA A 11 11.38 -0.19 2.43
CA ALA A 11 12.70 0.40 2.69
C ALA A 11 12.62 1.93 2.85
N ALA A 12 11.91 2.60 1.95
CA ALA A 12 11.77 4.04 2.03
C ALA A 12 10.94 4.49 3.24
N SER A 13 9.92 3.72 3.63
CA SER A 13 9.11 4.00 4.82
C SER A 13 9.93 3.93 6.12
N VAL A 14 10.82 2.94 6.26
CA VAL A 14 11.65 2.84 7.48
C VAL A 14 12.76 3.89 7.50
N LEU A 15 13.38 4.19 6.36
CA LEU A 15 14.42 5.21 6.25
C LEU A 15 13.87 6.62 6.50
N SER A 16 12.68 6.96 5.97
CA SER A 16 12.05 8.27 6.21
C SER A 16 11.66 8.49 7.66
N ARG A 17 11.60 7.41 8.45
CA ARG A 17 11.30 7.43 9.89
C ARG A 17 12.57 7.36 10.75
N GLY A 18 13.75 7.50 10.15
CA GLY A 18 15.02 7.60 10.86
C GLY A 18 15.76 6.28 11.08
N ALA A 19 15.37 5.19 10.40
CA ALA A 19 16.21 4.00 10.39
C ALA A 19 17.56 4.32 9.72
N HIS A 20 18.66 3.88 10.34
CA HIS A 20 20.01 4.07 9.79
C HIS A 20 20.36 3.06 8.70
N ALA A 21 19.67 1.92 8.65
CA ALA A 21 19.88 0.86 7.70
C ALA A 21 18.60 0.06 7.47
N VAL A 22 18.51 -0.57 6.29
CA VAL A 22 17.46 -1.55 5.96
C VAL A 22 18.05 -2.95 6.08
N TYR A 23 17.55 -3.73 7.04
CA TYR A 23 17.92 -5.13 7.19
C TYR A 23 16.94 -6.03 6.42
N LEU A 24 17.47 -6.98 5.66
CA LEU A 24 16.68 -7.89 4.84
C LEU A 24 16.88 -9.33 5.31
N PHE A 25 15.80 -9.96 5.76
CA PHE A 25 15.76 -11.37 6.14
C PHE A 25 15.01 -12.18 5.08
N ASN A 26 15.48 -13.40 4.78
CA ASN A 26 14.93 -14.28 3.73
C ASN A 26 14.89 -13.65 2.32
N TYR A 27 15.76 -12.67 2.07
CA TYR A 27 15.82 -11.93 0.81
C TYR A 27 16.95 -12.50 -0.05
N PHE A 28 16.67 -13.62 -0.71
CA PHE A 28 17.59 -14.25 -1.66
C PHE A 28 17.12 -14.00 -3.09
N GLN A 29 18.06 -13.98 -4.05
CA GLN A 29 17.72 -13.76 -5.46
C GLN A 29 16.84 -14.89 -6.03
N SER A 30 17.12 -16.14 -5.65
CA SER A 30 16.41 -17.32 -6.16
C SER A 30 15.05 -17.49 -5.50
N GLY A 31 14.06 -17.93 -6.28
CA GLY A 31 12.73 -18.32 -5.77
C GLY A 31 11.69 -17.20 -5.75
N ASN A 32 12.06 -15.97 -6.10
CA ASN A 32 11.14 -14.83 -6.09
C ASN A 32 10.74 -14.39 -7.51
N VAL A 33 9.49 -14.64 -7.91
CA VAL A 33 8.88 -14.12 -9.15
C VAL A 33 9.03 -12.59 -9.21
N GLY A 34 9.48 -12.06 -10.35
CA GLY A 34 9.73 -10.63 -10.55
C GLY A 34 11.12 -10.16 -10.14
N TRP A 35 11.96 -11.02 -9.55
CA TRP A 35 13.30 -10.68 -9.07
C TRP A 35 14.40 -11.24 -10.00
N SER A 36 14.44 -10.75 -11.24
CA SER A 36 15.61 -11.02 -12.08
C SER A 36 16.88 -10.45 -11.44
N ARG A 37 18.05 -11.04 -11.72
CA ARG A 37 19.33 -10.58 -11.13
C ARG A 37 19.56 -9.06 -11.25
N PRO A 38 19.31 -8.42 -12.42
CA PRO A 38 19.46 -6.98 -12.54
C PRO A 38 18.50 -6.19 -11.65
N VAL A 39 17.23 -6.63 -11.54
CA VAL A 39 16.23 -5.99 -10.67
C VAL A 39 16.63 -6.14 -9.21
N TYR A 40 17.02 -7.35 -8.81
CA TYR A 40 17.48 -7.64 -7.46
C TYR A 40 18.64 -6.75 -7.02
N LEU A 41 19.73 -6.71 -7.80
CA LEU A 41 20.90 -5.89 -7.47
C LEU A 41 20.58 -4.40 -7.46
N LYS A 42 19.79 -3.92 -8.43
CA LYS A 42 19.37 -2.51 -8.51
C LYS A 42 18.54 -2.11 -7.29
N THR A 43 17.56 -2.93 -6.92
CA THR A 43 16.68 -2.65 -5.78
C THR A 43 17.45 -2.71 -4.46
N LEU A 44 18.34 -3.68 -4.27
CA LEU A 44 19.19 -3.74 -3.07
C LEU A 44 20.12 -2.54 -2.94
N ALA A 45 20.80 -2.16 -4.03
CA ALA A 45 21.66 -0.98 -4.03
C ALA A 45 20.87 0.28 -3.71
N ALA A 46 19.63 0.39 -4.21
CA ALA A 46 18.78 1.53 -3.94
C ALA A 46 18.37 1.64 -2.47
N MET A 47 18.24 0.54 -1.72
CA MET A 47 17.86 0.55 -0.30
C MET A 47 18.90 1.20 0.63
N ALA A 48 20.04 1.64 0.11
CA ALA A 48 21.07 2.35 0.86
C ALA A 48 20.65 3.76 1.31
N SER A 49 19.75 4.44 0.58
CA SER A 49 19.28 5.78 0.96
C SER A 49 17.91 6.12 0.36
N LEU A 50 17.27 7.17 0.90
CA LEU A 50 16.03 7.73 0.33
C LEU A 50 16.25 8.29 -1.08
N ASP A 51 17.39 8.91 -1.33
CA ASP A 51 17.73 9.51 -2.63
C ASP A 51 17.79 8.46 -3.72
N THR A 52 18.38 7.30 -3.44
CA THR A 52 18.46 6.19 -4.40
C THR A 52 17.14 5.43 -4.56
N LEU A 53 16.27 5.45 -3.55
CA LEU A 53 14.91 4.90 -3.63
C LEU A 53 13.94 5.81 -4.38
N GLY A 54 14.15 7.13 -4.35
CA GLY A 54 13.29 8.15 -4.96
C GLY A 54 12.89 7.84 -6.42
N PRO A 55 13.85 7.50 -7.31
CA PRO A 55 13.57 7.21 -8.71
C PRO A 55 12.82 5.89 -8.97
N LEU A 56 12.75 4.97 -8.00
CA LEU A 56 12.14 3.65 -8.20
C LEU A 56 10.61 3.70 -8.04
N PRO A 57 9.86 2.85 -8.79
CA PRO A 57 8.48 2.54 -8.46
C PRO A 57 8.39 1.93 -7.05
N ARG A 58 7.41 2.39 -6.26
CA ARG A 58 7.26 2.04 -4.85
C ARG A 58 5.79 1.81 -4.54
N SER A 59 5.52 0.79 -3.73
CA SER A 59 4.18 0.46 -3.25
C SER A 59 4.21 0.31 -1.72
N THR A 60 3.22 0.87 -1.03
CA THR A 60 3.05 0.70 0.42
C THR A 60 1.83 -0.18 0.66
N ALA A 61 2.02 -1.30 1.34
CA ALA A 61 0.94 -2.21 1.70
C ALA A 61 0.56 -2.05 3.18
N ILE A 62 -0.73 -2.23 3.47
CA ILE A 62 -1.20 -2.45 4.83
C ILE A 62 -0.86 -3.90 5.19
N THR A 63 -0.18 -4.08 6.32
CA THR A 63 0.28 -5.37 6.82
C THR A 63 -0.13 -5.54 8.28
N TYR A 64 0.33 -6.59 8.93
CA TYR A 64 0.07 -6.85 10.33
C TYR A 64 1.37 -7.21 11.05
N ARG A 65 1.37 -7.08 12.38
CA ARG A 65 2.41 -7.61 13.25
C ARG A 65 2.15 -9.09 13.51
N ASP A 66 3.08 -9.93 13.09
CA ASP A 66 3.06 -11.37 13.31
C ASP A 66 3.53 -11.76 14.73
N ILE A 67 4.33 -10.90 15.36
CA ILE A 67 4.81 -11.08 16.74
C ILE A 67 4.18 -10.02 17.67
N VAL A 68 3.54 -10.52 18.73
CA VAL A 68 2.90 -9.74 19.81
C VAL A 68 3.38 -10.25 21.17
N ALA A 69 3.58 -9.34 22.12
CA ALA A 69 4.05 -9.73 23.45
C ALA A 69 2.94 -10.43 24.26
N PRO A 70 3.28 -11.30 25.24
CA PRO A 70 2.28 -11.87 26.14
C PRO A 70 1.46 -10.77 26.84
N GLY A 71 0.14 -10.83 26.71
CA GLY A 71 -0.79 -9.84 27.29
C GLY A 71 -0.95 -8.55 26.49
N GLU A 72 -0.25 -8.38 25.37
CA GLU A 72 -0.44 -7.23 24.48
C GLU A 72 -1.77 -7.32 23.71
N SER A 73 -2.60 -6.29 23.80
CA SER A 73 -3.80 -6.18 22.96
C SER A 73 -3.44 -5.63 21.59
N TYR A 74 -3.51 -6.46 20.56
CA TYR A 74 -3.26 -6.08 19.18
C TYR A 74 -4.37 -6.59 18.25
N THR A 75 -4.85 -5.71 17.36
CA THR A 75 -5.84 -6.03 16.33
C THR A 75 -5.21 -5.77 14.97
N ALA A 76 -5.12 -6.80 14.13
CA ALA A 76 -4.67 -6.64 12.77
C ALA A 76 -5.62 -5.73 11.96
N PRO A 77 -5.10 -4.84 11.09
CA PRO A 77 -5.95 -3.90 10.35
C PRO A 77 -6.79 -4.57 9.25
N LEU A 78 -6.45 -5.80 8.84
CA LEU A 78 -7.15 -6.58 7.83
C LEU A 78 -7.24 -8.05 8.26
N PRO A 79 -8.26 -8.82 7.81
CA PRO A 79 -9.42 -8.36 7.03
C PRO A 79 -10.31 -7.41 7.83
N ALA A 80 -11.00 -6.50 7.15
CA ALA A 80 -11.88 -5.52 7.78
C ALA A 80 -13.25 -5.49 7.09
N THR A 81 -14.29 -5.29 7.87
CA THR A 81 -15.68 -5.24 7.41
C THR A 81 -16.43 -4.09 8.08
N GLY A 82 -17.28 -3.40 7.32
CA GLY A 82 -18.06 -2.29 7.84
C GLY A 82 -18.67 -1.46 6.71
N LYS A 83 -19.56 -0.53 7.07
CA LYS A 83 -20.08 0.48 6.13
C LYS A 83 -19.05 1.58 5.85
N GLU A 84 -18.12 1.77 6.78
CA GLU A 84 -17.03 2.72 6.69
C GLU A 84 -15.78 2.12 7.33
N LEU A 85 -14.64 2.26 6.66
CA LEU A 85 -13.33 1.86 7.15
C LEU A 85 -12.37 3.05 7.03
N SER A 86 -11.49 3.19 8.02
CA SER A 86 -10.40 4.16 7.98
C SER A 86 -9.07 3.43 8.20
N LEU A 87 -8.15 3.58 7.24
CA LEU A 87 -6.86 2.90 7.25
C LEU A 87 -5.76 3.94 7.08
N ARG A 88 -4.81 3.98 8.02
CA ARG A 88 -3.65 4.86 7.95
C ARG A 88 -2.48 4.12 7.32
N LEU A 89 -1.82 4.77 6.37
CA LEU A 89 -0.54 4.36 5.82
C LEU A 89 0.41 5.56 5.75
N THR A 90 1.70 5.26 5.78
CA THR A 90 2.75 6.22 5.46
C THR A 90 3.26 5.86 4.09
N ALA A 91 2.74 6.55 3.07
CA ALA A 91 3.35 6.55 1.75
C ALA A 91 4.74 7.17 1.84
N VAL A 92 5.57 6.92 0.85
CA VAL A 92 6.87 7.58 0.79
C VAL A 92 6.66 9.00 0.27
N PRO A 93 7.25 10.03 0.88
CA PRO A 93 7.21 11.39 0.35
C PRO A 93 7.55 11.41 -1.14
N ALA A 94 6.77 12.15 -1.92
CA ALA A 94 6.94 12.24 -3.36
C ALA A 94 8.24 12.95 -3.78
N GLY A 95 9.03 13.48 -2.83
CA GLY A 95 10.06 14.48 -3.10
C GLY A 95 9.42 15.73 -3.72
N ASP A 96 10.18 16.48 -4.52
CA ASP A 96 9.71 17.72 -5.16
C ASP A 96 8.70 17.48 -6.28
N ALA A 97 8.62 16.25 -6.81
CA ALA A 97 7.73 15.90 -7.92
C ALA A 97 6.50 15.12 -7.41
N ARG A 98 5.36 15.80 -7.26
CA ARG A 98 4.08 15.14 -6.99
C ARG A 98 3.65 14.27 -8.16
N ARG A 99 3.75 12.95 -7.98
CA ARG A 99 3.29 11.96 -8.97
C ARG A 99 1.88 11.47 -8.63
N PRO A 100 1.06 11.12 -9.64
CA PRO A 100 -0.18 10.40 -9.42
C PRO A 100 0.08 9.12 -8.62
N CYS A 101 -0.78 8.82 -7.65
CA CYS A 101 -0.70 7.61 -6.84
C CYS A 101 -1.95 6.76 -7.09
N GLU A 102 -1.75 5.45 -7.26
CA GLU A 102 -2.85 4.49 -7.34
C GLU A 102 -3.10 3.86 -5.97
N ILE A 103 -4.38 3.79 -5.60
CA ILE A 103 -4.87 3.03 -4.46
C ILE A 103 -5.49 1.76 -5.01
N ARG A 104 -5.03 0.60 -4.53
CA ARG A 104 -5.51 -0.71 -4.96
C ARG A 104 -6.10 -1.42 -3.75
N ILE A 105 -7.38 -1.77 -3.82
CA ILE A 105 -8.09 -2.46 -2.73
C ILE A 105 -8.64 -3.77 -3.28
N GLU A 106 -8.35 -4.86 -2.56
CA GLU A 106 -8.97 -6.16 -2.82
C GLU A 106 -10.16 -6.33 -1.87
N ILE A 107 -11.32 -6.60 -2.45
CA ILE A 107 -12.56 -6.84 -1.72
C ILE A 107 -12.96 -8.28 -1.99
N ALA A 108 -13.10 -9.07 -0.93
CA ALA A 108 -13.55 -10.46 -1.02
C ALA A 108 -14.91 -10.53 -1.71
N SER A 109 -15.07 -11.50 -2.63
CA SER A 109 -16.33 -11.69 -3.33
C SER A 109 -17.41 -12.20 -2.37
N ARG A 110 -18.60 -11.61 -2.43
CA ARG A 110 -19.80 -12.17 -1.78
C ARG A 110 -20.62 -12.96 -2.81
N THR A 111 -21.14 -14.10 -2.39
CA THR A 111 -21.97 -15.00 -3.22
C THR A 111 -23.38 -14.47 -3.46
N ASP A 112 -23.84 -13.44 -2.74
CA ASP A 112 -25.27 -13.16 -2.56
C ASP A 112 -25.67 -11.67 -2.52
N GLY A 113 -25.00 -10.77 -3.25
CA GLY A 113 -25.38 -9.35 -3.19
C GLY A 113 -25.00 -8.47 -4.38
N ALA A 114 -25.66 -7.31 -4.45
CA ALA A 114 -25.35 -6.26 -5.41
C ALA A 114 -23.88 -5.80 -5.24
N ARG A 115 -23.15 -5.78 -6.35
CA ARG A 115 -21.72 -5.37 -6.37
C ARG A 115 -21.62 -3.85 -6.42
N THR A 116 -21.58 -3.20 -5.27
CA THR A 116 -21.35 -1.75 -5.19
C THR A 116 -19.87 -1.44 -5.19
N VAL A 117 -19.40 -0.51 -6.02
CA VAL A 117 -18.04 0.06 -5.92
C VAL A 117 -18.02 1.02 -4.73
N PRO A 118 -17.12 0.86 -3.74
CA PRO A 118 -17.08 1.76 -2.60
C PRO A 118 -16.55 3.14 -2.99
N LEU A 119 -16.94 4.14 -2.22
CA LEU A 119 -16.38 5.49 -2.28
C LEU A 119 -15.06 5.50 -1.51
N VAL A 120 -13.98 5.94 -2.16
CA VAL A 120 -12.65 6.01 -1.58
C VAL A 120 -12.18 7.47 -1.54
N SER A 121 -11.61 7.89 -0.41
CA SER A 121 -10.91 9.16 -0.28
C SER A 121 -9.57 9.01 0.44
N ALA A 122 -8.62 9.87 0.10
CA ALA A 122 -7.31 9.96 0.73
C ALA A 122 -7.17 11.32 1.41
N ASN A 123 -6.92 11.34 2.72
CA ASN A 123 -6.91 12.55 3.56
C ASN A 123 -8.12 13.47 3.29
N GLY A 124 -9.31 12.86 3.16
CA GLY A 124 -10.57 13.56 2.91
C GLY A 124 -10.81 13.97 1.44
N ARG A 125 -9.85 13.79 0.54
CA ARG A 125 -10.00 14.10 -0.89
C ARG A 125 -10.52 12.89 -1.67
N PRO A 126 -11.63 12.99 -2.42
CA PRO A 126 -12.16 11.89 -3.22
C PRO A 126 -11.13 11.35 -4.22
N CYS A 127 -11.09 10.02 -4.35
CA CYS A 127 -10.26 9.34 -5.34
C CYS A 127 -11.10 8.97 -6.57
N THR A 128 -10.50 9.08 -7.75
CA THR A 128 -11.19 8.77 -9.02
C THR A 128 -11.12 7.28 -9.30
N PHE A 129 -12.26 6.62 -9.50
CA PHE A 129 -12.30 5.23 -9.95
C PHE A 129 -11.58 5.09 -11.31
N LEU A 130 -10.67 4.13 -11.42
CA LEU A 130 -9.98 3.82 -12.67
C LEU A 130 -10.51 2.54 -13.30
N LYS A 131 -10.49 1.43 -12.54
CA LYS A 131 -10.85 0.11 -13.05
C LYS A 131 -11.15 -0.89 -11.95
N GLU A 132 -11.85 -1.95 -12.33
CA GLU A 132 -12.07 -3.15 -11.52
C GLU A 132 -11.59 -4.37 -12.30
N GLU A 133 -10.86 -5.25 -11.63
CA GLU A 133 -10.26 -6.46 -12.19
C GLU A 133 -10.60 -7.66 -11.28
N ALA A 134 -10.74 -8.84 -11.87
CA ALA A 134 -10.85 -10.08 -11.10
C ALA A 134 -9.51 -10.36 -10.41
N ALA A 135 -9.57 -10.73 -9.13
CA ALA A 135 -8.46 -11.26 -8.35
C ALA A 135 -8.88 -12.62 -7.79
N ASP A 136 -7.93 -13.48 -7.44
CA ASP A 136 -8.25 -14.83 -6.97
C ASP A 136 -9.18 -14.79 -5.74
N GLY A 137 -10.44 -15.25 -5.90
CA GLY A 137 -11.48 -15.17 -4.87
C GLY A 137 -11.98 -13.75 -4.52
N ALA A 138 -11.51 -12.71 -5.18
CA ALA A 138 -11.76 -11.31 -4.84
C ALA A 138 -11.96 -10.44 -6.09
N ARG A 139 -12.30 -9.18 -5.87
CA ARG A 139 -12.20 -8.14 -6.89
C ARG A 139 -11.16 -7.12 -6.46
N ARG A 140 -10.26 -6.77 -7.36
CA ARG A 140 -9.31 -5.69 -7.17
C ARG A 140 -9.85 -4.45 -7.85
N ILE A 141 -10.06 -3.40 -7.07
CA ILE A 141 -10.49 -2.11 -7.60
C ILE A 141 -9.35 -1.12 -7.44
N VAL A 142 -9.17 -0.28 -8.45
CA VAL A 142 -8.08 0.70 -8.53
C VAL A 142 -8.68 2.09 -8.63
N TRP A 143 -8.16 3.00 -7.79
CA TRP A 143 -8.48 4.42 -7.81
C TRP A 143 -7.21 5.25 -7.97
N GLN A 144 -7.37 6.44 -8.54
CA GLN A 144 -6.34 7.46 -8.56
C GLN A 144 -6.56 8.45 -7.41
N ALA A 145 -5.57 8.58 -6.54
CA ALA A 145 -5.55 9.64 -5.54
C ALA A 145 -5.11 10.97 -6.20
N PRO A 146 -5.74 12.10 -5.84
CA PRO A 146 -5.22 13.42 -6.18
C PRO A 146 -3.79 13.55 -5.65
N SER A 147 -2.92 14.18 -6.42
CA SER A 147 -1.49 14.30 -6.09
C SER A 147 -1.23 15.00 -4.76
N GLU A 148 -2.17 15.87 -4.37
CA GLU A 148 -2.19 16.65 -3.15
C GLU A 148 -2.89 15.98 -1.97
N ALA A 149 -3.45 14.79 -2.18
CA ALA A 149 -4.09 14.00 -1.14
C ALA A 149 -3.08 13.32 -0.22
N ILE A 150 -1.84 13.12 -0.65
CA ILE A 150 -0.78 12.55 0.18
C ILE A 150 -0.07 13.68 0.93
N GLY A 151 0.09 13.52 2.25
CA GLY A 151 0.82 14.47 3.09
C GLY A 151 2.26 14.66 2.61
N ALA A 152 2.85 15.82 2.90
CA ALA A 152 4.24 16.09 2.53
C ALA A 152 5.23 15.12 3.20
N ASP A 153 4.89 14.64 4.39
CA ASP A 153 5.56 13.58 5.15
C ASP A 153 5.18 12.16 4.69
N GLY A 154 4.34 12.05 3.66
CA GLY A 154 3.81 10.79 3.16
C GLY A 154 2.62 10.25 3.95
N ALA A 155 2.16 10.93 5.01
CA ALA A 155 1.00 10.47 5.77
C ALA A 155 -0.27 10.46 4.89
N CYS A 156 -0.98 9.33 4.89
CA CYS A 156 -2.21 9.16 4.16
C CYS A 156 -3.20 8.33 5.00
N THR A 157 -4.38 8.91 5.21
CA THR A 157 -5.53 8.21 5.79
C THR A 157 -6.51 7.93 4.66
N LEU A 158 -6.69 6.65 4.34
CA LEU A 158 -7.71 6.19 3.42
C LEU A 158 -9.02 6.02 4.16
N ARG A 159 -10.09 6.58 3.60
CA ARG A 159 -11.46 6.31 4.01
C ARG A 159 -12.14 5.52 2.89
N ILE A 160 -12.77 4.42 3.26
CA ILE A 160 -13.50 3.53 2.35
C ILE A 160 -14.92 3.45 2.88
N ALA A 161 -15.90 3.92 2.13
CA ALA A 161 -17.31 3.86 2.50
C ALA A 161 -18.09 3.03 1.48
N SER A 162 -19.05 2.24 1.95
CA SER A 162 -20.06 1.66 1.06
C SER A 162 -20.73 2.80 0.30
N ALA A 163 -20.86 2.69 -1.03
CA ALA A 163 -21.75 3.59 -1.76
C ALA A 163 -23.14 3.46 -1.12
N ALA A 164 -23.78 4.57 -0.78
CA ALA A 164 -25.14 4.54 -0.27
C ALA A 164 -26.03 3.83 -1.32
N GLU A 165 -26.87 2.91 -0.87
CA GLU A 165 -28.09 2.61 -1.64
C GLU A 165 -28.83 3.95 -1.73
N ASN A 166 -29.07 4.43 -2.95
CA ASN A 166 -29.99 5.56 -3.12
C ASN A 166 -31.31 5.18 -2.42
N PRO A 167 -31.85 6.04 -1.54
CA PRO A 167 -33.13 5.77 -0.89
C PRO A 167 -34.27 5.60 -1.89
#